data_AF-A0AAD5Y8S6-F1
#
_entry.id   AF-A0AAD5Y8S6-F1
#
_cell.length_a   1.000
_cell.length_b   1.000
_cell.length_c   1.000
_cell.angle_alpha   90.00
_cell.angle_beta   90.00
_cell.angle_gamma   90.00
#
_symmetry.space_group_name_H-M   'P 1'
#
loop_
_entity.id
_entity.type
_entity.pdbx_description
1 polymer ?
#
loop_
_entity_poly.entity_id
_entity_poly.type
_entity_poly.pdbx_seq_one_letter_code
_entity_poly.pdbx_strand_id
1 'polypeptide(L)'
;MFSLSSETDSSRSDSSLTASPEGECDDNPIRLQGDTADEFRALLWALYALPHELMLATSQEANCTQLVSLARITHKYQFRSIENWALSALTTFYSLPGMFDAIPSVNPPALPHPTHGTQTTDTTTPSLVQITELAALCEKTELLNAAITRWKRQIGEGKDLALAMHIGERFNLRSMLGLAYHAMMLKGKAHWDSEVTLTRDHKIRLLCGYYNLNKLWESLPSQPPALTHSARCTSQQRCTKTWTTLWKTVLESSVAVIATLQKEDLLGRIMLAESMMKAMVGGDIPSQGFLDGMPHCKESALYATTMKVREIKDSLADYFSDDF
;
A
#
# COMPACT_ATOMS: atom_id res chain seq x y z
N MET A 1 -13.61 -19.47 43.06
CA MET A 1 -15.00 -19.99 43.03
C MET A 1 -15.92 -18.81 42.80
N PHE A 2 -16.45 -18.66 41.59
CA PHE A 2 -17.42 -17.61 41.27
C PHE A 2 -18.77 -18.29 41.00
N SER A 3 -19.74 -18.06 41.88
CA SER A 3 -21.15 -18.39 41.63
C SER A 3 -21.86 -17.14 41.13
N LEU A 4 -22.55 -17.26 39.99
CA LEU A 4 -23.49 -16.26 39.51
C LEU A 4 -24.90 -16.71 39.91
N SER A 5 -25.60 -15.86 40.64
CA SER A 5 -26.98 -16.09 41.07
C SER A 5 -27.92 -16.05 39.88
N SER A 6 -28.69 -17.12 39.69
CA SER A 6 -29.79 -17.20 38.73
C SER A 6 -31.11 -16.97 39.47
N GLU A 7 -31.79 -15.89 39.14
CA GLU A 7 -33.21 -15.74 39.42
C GLU A 7 -33.86 -15.09 38.20
N THR A 8 -34.70 -15.86 37.50
CA THR A 8 -35.94 -15.37 36.90
C THR A 8 -36.76 -16.57 36.45
N ASP A 9 -37.91 -16.71 37.10
CA ASP A 9 -38.85 -17.81 36.95
C ASP A 9 -39.73 -17.64 35.69
N SER A 10 -39.71 -18.67 34.85
CA SER A 10 -40.86 -19.38 34.28
C SER A 10 -42.01 -18.60 33.61
N SER A 11 -42.16 -18.77 32.29
CA SER A 11 -43.06 -19.80 31.74
C SER A 11 -43.32 -19.63 30.23
N ARG A 12 -42.89 -20.61 29.40
CA ARG A 12 -43.71 -21.28 28.37
C ARG A 12 -42.89 -22.20 27.44
N SER A 13 -43.46 -23.40 27.28
CA SER A 13 -43.26 -24.41 26.23
C SER A 13 -42.09 -25.39 26.35
N ASP A 14 -42.43 -26.53 26.97
CA ASP A 14 -41.72 -27.80 26.93
C ASP A 14 -41.52 -28.33 25.51
N SER A 15 -40.27 -28.24 25.06
CA SER A 15 -39.57 -29.32 24.36
C SER A 15 -38.15 -29.32 24.90
N SER A 16 -38.06 -29.57 26.21
CA SER A 16 -36.80 -29.71 26.96
C SER A 16 -36.18 -31.07 26.64
N LEU A 17 -35.62 -31.18 25.44
CA LEU A 17 -34.46 -32.05 25.27
C LEU A 17 -33.34 -31.35 26.02
N THR A 18 -32.85 -31.97 27.08
CA THR A 18 -31.64 -31.57 27.79
C THR A 18 -30.48 -31.60 26.79
N ALA A 19 -30.28 -30.51 26.06
CA ALA A 19 -29.12 -30.36 25.20
C ALA A 19 -27.92 -30.42 26.14
N SER A 20 -27.12 -31.49 26.03
CA SER A 20 -25.88 -31.62 26.78
C SER A 20 -25.07 -30.34 26.64
N PRO A 21 -24.37 -29.88 27.67
CA PRO A 21 -23.47 -28.74 27.57
C PRO A 21 -22.50 -28.92 26.39
N GLU A 22 -22.28 -27.84 25.64
CA GLU A 22 -21.33 -27.83 24.53
C GLU A 22 -19.92 -28.18 25.02
N GLY A 23 -19.27 -29.14 24.37
CA GLY A 23 -17.90 -29.56 24.66
C GLY A 23 -17.74 -30.75 25.60
N GLU A 24 -18.83 -31.41 26.04
CA GLU A 24 -18.73 -32.57 26.94
C GLU A 24 -18.53 -33.91 26.23
N CYS A 25 -18.83 -34.02 24.93
CA CYS A 25 -18.62 -35.23 24.14
C CYS A 25 -18.36 -34.94 22.66
N ASP A 26 -17.89 -35.95 21.92
CA ASP A 26 -17.61 -35.85 20.48
C ASP A 26 -18.88 -35.58 19.65
N ASP A 27 -20.05 -35.98 20.15
CA ASP A 27 -21.34 -35.74 19.50
C ASP A 27 -21.82 -34.28 19.67
N ASN A 28 -21.25 -33.54 20.62
CA ASN A 28 -21.55 -32.13 20.87
C ASN A 28 -20.27 -31.32 21.17
N PRO A 29 -19.36 -31.18 20.19
CA PRO A 29 -18.07 -30.52 20.39
C PRO A 29 -18.23 -28.99 20.46
N ILE A 30 -17.23 -28.31 21.02
CA ILE A 30 -17.14 -26.85 20.98
C ILE A 30 -16.98 -26.39 19.53
N ARG A 31 -17.91 -25.57 19.05
CA ARG A 31 -17.94 -25.04 17.68
C ARG A 31 -17.30 -23.66 17.64
N LEU A 32 -16.10 -23.59 17.08
CA LEU A 32 -15.39 -22.34 16.86
C LEU A 32 -15.98 -21.61 15.63
N GLN A 33 -16.95 -20.75 15.85
CA GLN A 33 -17.62 -20.03 14.76
C GLN A 33 -16.68 -19.02 14.10
N GLY A 34 -16.58 -19.12 12.77
CA GLY A 34 -15.81 -18.19 11.93
C GLY A 34 -14.32 -18.49 11.85
N ASP A 35 -13.82 -19.55 12.50
CA ASP A 35 -12.44 -20.01 12.35
C ASP A 35 -12.34 -21.12 11.31
N THR A 36 -11.27 -21.10 10.56
CA THR A 36 -10.92 -22.17 9.63
C THR A 36 -10.17 -23.29 10.35
N ALA A 37 -10.22 -24.49 9.79
CA ALA A 37 -9.44 -25.61 10.31
C ALA A 37 -7.93 -25.33 10.27
N ASP A 38 -7.45 -24.55 9.29
CA ASP A 38 -6.03 -24.21 9.16
C ASP A 38 -5.56 -23.20 10.20
N GLU A 39 -6.39 -22.21 10.53
CA GLU A 39 -6.16 -21.31 11.66
C GLU A 39 -6.06 -22.08 12.98
N PHE A 40 -7.01 -22.98 13.24
CA PHE A 40 -6.96 -23.78 14.47
C PHE A 40 -5.77 -24.74 14.52
N ARG A 41 -5.43 -25.39 13.40
CA ARG A 41 -4.20 -26.21 13.29
C ARG A 41 -2.95 -25.40 13.53
N ALA A 42 -2.88 -24.16 13.02
CA ALA A 42 -1.74 -23.28 13.24
C ALA A 42 -1.60 -22.93 14.73
N LEU A 43 -2.71 -22.67 15.43
CA LEU A 43 -2.71 -22.44 16.88
C LEU A 43 -2.22 -23.68 17.65
N LEU A 44 -2.78 -24.85 17.37
CA LEU A 44 -2.35 -26.10 18.01
C LEU A 44 -0.86 -26.37 17.75
N TRP A 45 -0.40 -26.16 16.51
CA TRP A 45 1.01 -26.26 16.19
C TRP A 45 1.85 -25.33 17.07
N ALA A 46 1.49 -24.05 17.22
CA ALA A 46 2.25 -23.14 18.07
C ALA A 46 2.28 -23.54 19.56
N LEU A 47 1.22 -24.19 20.05
CA LEU A 47 1.12 -24.65 21.45
C LEU A 47 1.89 -25.95 21.73
N TYR A 48 2.03 -26.81 20.72
CA TYR A 48 2.65 -28.14 20.88
C TYR A 48 3.98 -28.30 20.14
N ALA A 49 4.38 -27.33 19.32
CA ALA A 49 5.63 -27.36 18.58
C ALA A 49 6.85 -27.39 19.49
N LEU A 50 7.87 -28.12 19.05
CA LEU A 50 9.17 -28.17 19.69
C LEU A 50 9.98 -26.90 19.34
N PRO A 51 10.94 -26.48 20.17
CA PRO A 51 11.71 -25.26 19.93
C PRO A 51 12.38 -25.17 18.55
N HIS A 52 12.85 -26.30 18.00
CA HIS A 52 13.48 -26.33 16.68
C HIS A 52 12.48 -26.09 15.52
N GLU A 53 11.23 -26.54 15.66
CA GLU A 53 10.18 -26.30 14.67
C GLU A 53 9.81 -24.80 14.65
N LEU A 54 9.76 -24.17 15.84
CA LEU A 54 9.56 -22.72 15.95
C LEU A 54 10.75 -21.95 15.38
N MET A 55 11.98 -22.44 15.53
CA MET A 55 13.15 -21.83 14.90
C MET A 55 13.08 -21.91 13.36
N LEU A 56 12.64 -23.03 12.79
CA LEU A 56 12.43 -23.16 11.34
C LEU A 56 11.41 -22.14 10.82
N ALA A 57 10.35 -21.87 11.58
CA ALA A 57 9.35 -20.86 11.22
C ALA A 57 9.89 -19.41 11.24
N THR A 58 11.08 -19.17 11.79
CA THR A 58 11.78 -17.88 11.72
C THR A 58 12.84 -17.81 10.62
N SER A 59 13.00 -18.89 9.84
CA SER A 59 13.99 -19.01 8.77
C SER A 59 13.42 -18.65 7.39
N GLN A 60 14.23 -18.77 6.34
CA GLN A 60 13.77 -18.62 4.95
C GLN A 60 12.88 -19.77 4.48
N GLU A 61 12.81 -20.86 5.24
CA GLU A 61 11.93 -22.00 4.98
C GLU A 61 10.58 -21.87 5.71
N ALA A 62 10.30 -20.69 6.26
CA ALA A 62 9.08 -20.44 7.02
C ALA A 62 7.81 -20.64 6.18
N ASN A 63 6.86 -21.42 6.72
CA ASN A 63 5.52 -21.53 6.17
C ASN A 63 4.71 -20.27 6.49
N CYS A 64 4.77 -19.29 5.59
CA CYS A 64 4.10 -18.00 5.77
C CYS A 64 2.57 -18.13 5.87
N THR A 65 1.97 -19.12 5.21
CA THR A 65 0.52 -19.38 5.27
C THR A 65 0.10 -19.83 6.67
N GLN A 66 0.88 -20.72 7.28
CA GLN A 66 0.69 -21.13 8.67
C GLN A 66 0.87 -19.94 9.62
N LEU A 67 1.90 -19.12 9.43
CA LEU A 67 2.14 -17.93 10.27
C LEU A 67 1.03 -16.88 10.14
N VAL A 68 0.48 -16.64 8.95
CA VAL A 68 -0.66 -15.75 8.75
C VAL A 68 -1.90 -16.29 9.47
N SER A 69 -2.17 -17.59 9.33
CA SER A 69 -3.29 -18.26 10.00
C SER A 69 -3.14 -18.20 11.52
N LEU A 70 -1.92 -18.42 12.02
CA LEU A 70 -1.58 -18.30 13.43
C LEU A 70 -1.80 -16.88 13.94
N ALA A 71 -1.32 -15.86 13.22
CA ALA A 71 -1.49 -14.47 13.63
C ALA A 71 -2.98 -14.07 13.70
N ARG A 72 -3.81 -14.49 12.73
CA ARG A 72 -5.26 -14.22 12.72
C ARG A 72 -5.97 -14.81 13.94
N ILE A 73 -5.77 -16.10 14.21
CA ILE A 73 -6.45 -16.77 15.31
C ILE A 73 -5.94 -16.30 16.67
N THR A 74 -4.63 -16.06 16.81
CA THR A 74 -4.05 -15.55 18.06
C THR A 74 -4.49 -14.12 18.35
N HIS A 75 -4.69 -13.28 17.33
CA HIS A 75 -5.31 -11.97 17.46
C HIS A 75 -6.77 -12.09 17.96
N LYS A 76 -7.59 -12.94 17.30
CA LYS A 76 -9.01 -13.16 17.66
C LYS A 76 -9.17 -13.59 19.13
N TYR A 77 -8.33 -14.51 19.59
CA TYR A 77 -8.37 -15.06 20.95
C TYR A 77 -7.39 -14.40 21.93
N GLN A 78 -6.76 -13.29 21.55
CA GLN A 78 -5.88 -12.49 22.40
C GLN A 78 -4.64 -13.21 22.97
N PHE A 79 -4.08 -14.17 22.24
CA PHE A 79 -2.79 -14.80 22.55
C PHE A 79 -1.62 -13.88 22.17
N ARG A 80 -1.52 -12.71 22.84
CA ARG A 80 -0.63 -11.60 22.45
C ARG A 80 0.84 -12.00 22.26
N SER A 81 1.37 -12.90 23.08
CA SER A 81 2.77 -13.33 22.97
C SER A 81 3.02 -14.13 21.69
N ILE A 82 2.09 -15.04 21.34
CA ILE A 82 2.19 -15.87 20.13
C ILE A 82 1.91 -15.03 18.89
N GLU A 83 0.92 -14.14 18.97
CA GLU A 83 0.60 -13.16 17.91
C GLU A 83 1.84 -12.31 17.58
N ASN A 84 2.44 -11.66 18.58
CA ASN A 84 3.62 -10.82 18.39
C ASN A 84 4.81 -11.58 17.82
N TRP A 85 5.01 -12.82 18.26
CA TRP A 85 6.04 -13.70 17.71
C TRP A 85 5.77 -14.01 16.23
N ALA A 86 4.56 -14.44 15.88
CA ALA A 86 4.19 -14.79 14.51
C ALA A 86 4.31 -13.58 13.56
N LEU A 87 3.85 -12.40 13.99
CA LEU A 87 3.98 -11.16 13.23
C LEU A 87 5.44 -10.72 13.06
N SER A 88 6.29 -10.96 14.05
CA SER A 88 7.72 -10.66 13.96
C SER A 88 8.44 -11.62 13.02
N ALA A 89 8.08 -12.90 13.02
CA ALA A 89 8.57 -13.88 12.05
C ALA A 89 8.18 -13.49 10.62
N LEU A 90 6.91 -13.16 10.39
CA LEU A 90 6.42 -12.64 9.09
C LEU A 90 7.16 -11.36 8.66
N THR A 91 7.32 -10.41 9.58
CA THR A 91 8.04 -9.16 9.28
C THR A 91 9.48 -9.46 8.85
N THR A 92 10.17 -10.35 9.56
CA THR A 92 11.55 -10.74 9.24
C THR A 92 11.64 -11.39 7.87
N PHE A 93 10.74 -12.34 7.59
CA PHE A 93 10.69 -13.05 6.31
C PHE A 93 10.44 -12.08 5.15
N TYR A 94 9.43 -11.22 5.25
CA TYR A 94 9.04 -10.31 4.18
C TYR A 94 9.94 -9.08 4.03
N SER A 95 10.79 -8.80 5.01
CA SER A 95 11.84 -7.77 4.90
C SER A 95 13.03 -8.23 4.05
N LEU A 96 13.15 -9.53 3.78
CA LEU A 96 14.22 -10.05 2.93
C LEU A 96 13.98 -9.68 1.45
N PRO A 97 15.03 -9.24 0.72
CA PRO A 97 14.92 -8.94 -0.70
C PRO A 97 14.38 -10.14 -1.49
N GLY A 98 13.39 -9.90 -2.37
CA GLY A 98 12.84 -10.92 -3.26
C GLY A 98 11.72 -11.79 -2.67
N MET A 99 11.47 -11.80 -1.35
CA MET A 99 10.43 -12.67 -0.78
C MET A 99 9.00 -12.27 -1.21
N PHE A 100 8.75 -10.97 -1.41
CA PHE A 100 7.50 -10.50 -2.01
C PHE A 100 7.39 -10.74 -3.53
N ASP A 101 8.49 -11.06 -4.21
CA ASP A 101 8.46 -11.39 -5.64
C ASP A 101 7.93 -12.81 -5.90
N ALA A 102 8.01 -13.69 -4.91
CA ALA A 102 7.42 -15.02 -4.96
C ALA A 102 5.88 -15.01 -4.85
N ILE A 103 5.26 -13.90 -4.41
CA ILE A 103 3.80 -13.79 -4.35
C ILE A 103 3.26 -13.59 -5.77
N PRO A 104 2.43 -14.52 -6.29
CA PRO A 104 1.82 -14.37 -7.61
C PRO A 104 0.96 -13.11 -7.66
N SER A 105 1.04 -12.35 -8.75
CA SER A 105 0.03 -11.34 -9.09
C SER A 105 -1.28 -12.07 -9.42
N VAL A 106 -2.42 -11.49 -9.06
CA VAL A 106 -3.75 -12.11 -9.20
C VAL A 106 -4.19 -12.07 -10.67
N ASN A 107 -3.41 -12.66 -11.56
CA ASN A 107 -3.92 -13.00 -12.88
C ASN A 107 -4.85 -14.21 -12.73
N PRO A 108 -5.97 -14.26 -13.47
CA PRO A 108 -6.83 -15.44 -13.47
C PRO A 108 -6.01 -16.66 -13.92
N PRO A 109 -6.27 -17.84 -13.34
CA PRO A 109 -5.52 -19.03 -13.69
C PRO A 109 -5.73 -19.33 -15.17
N ALA A 110 -4.66 -19.21 -15.96
CA ALA A 110 -4.59 -19.90 -17.23
C ALA A 110 -4.74 -21.40 -16.93
N LEU A 111 -5.65 -22.05 -17.66
CA LEU A 111 -6.07 -23.44 -17.50
C LEU A 111 -4.90 -24.37 -17.09
N PRO A 112 -5.07 -25.23 -16.08
CA PRO A 112 -4.04 -26.17 -15.68
C PRO A 112 -3.82 -27.19 -16.81
N HIS A 113 -2.62 -27.19 -17.38
CA HIS A 113 -2.15 -28.32 -18.17
C HIS A 113 -1.90 -29.52 -17.25
N PRO A 114 -2.40 -30.72 -17.59
CA PRO A 114 -2.23 -31.89 -16.76
C PRO A 114 -0.83 -32.46 -17.00
N THR A 115 0.13 -32.08 -16.16
CA THR A 115 1.40 -32.80 -16.02
C THR A 115 1.34 -33.70 -14.80
N HIS A 116 1.51 -35.00 -15.06
CA HIS A 116 1.45 -36.10 -14.12
C HIS A 116 2.38 -35.94 -12.91
N GLY A 117 1.83 -36.20 -11.72
CA GLY A 117 2.47 -37.09 -10.74
C GLY A 117 3.57 -36.53 -9.85
N THR A 118 3.23 -35.65 -8.91
CA THR A 118 3.85 -35.61 -7.57
C THR A 118 2.88 -34.95 -6.59
N GLN A 119 2.52 -35.65 -5.52
CA GLN A 119 1.83 -35.07 -4.36
C GLN A 119 2.81 -34.13 -3.65
N THR A 120 2.84 -32.87 -4.06
CA THR A 120 3.38 -31.79 -3.24
C THR A 120 2.20 -31.13 -2.54
N THR A 121 2.23 -31.08 -1.22
CA THR A 121 1.34 -30.26 -0.41
C THR A 121 1.31 -28.84 -0.97
N ASP A 122 0.17 -28.43 -1.54
CA ASP A 122 -0.05 -27.09 -2.10
C ASP A 122 0.00 -26.04 -0.97
N THR A 123 1.21 -25.69 -0.53
CA THR A 123 1.43 -24.56 0.38
C THR A 123 1.21 -23.28 -0.41
N THR A 124 -0.06 -22.89 -0.52
CA THR A 124 -0.48 -21.66 -1.19
C THR A 124 0.10 -20.48 -0.43
N THR A 125 1.14 -19.84 -0.98
CA THR A 125 1.76 -18.62 -0.43
C THR A 125 0.68 -17.57 -0.16
N PRO A 126 0.69 -16.87 1.00
CA PRO A 126 -0.33 -15.89 1.30
C PRO A 126 -0.28 -14.75 0.27
N SER A 127 -1.45 -14.31 -0.17
CA SER A 127 -1.58 -13.19 -1.10
C SER A 127 -1.15 -11.88 -0.44
N LEU A 128 -0.74 -10.91 -1.27
CA LEU A 128 -0.40 -9.56 -0.79
C LEU A 128 -1.58 -8.89 -0.08
N VAL A 129 -2.81 -9.17 -0.52
CA VAL A 129 -4.04 -8.77 0.17
C VAL A 129 -4.06 -9.31 1.59
N GLN A 130 -3.95 -10.64 1.77
CA GLN A 130 -3.99 -11.26 3.11
C GLN A 130 -2.94 -10.70 4.07
N ILE A 131 -1.72 -10.43 3.57
CA ILE A 131 -0.64 -9.84 4.37
C ILE A 131 -0.98 -8.39 4.75
N THR A 132 -1.50 -7.60 3.81
CA THR A 132 -1.88 -6.20 4.06
C THR A 132 -3.03 -6.11 5.07
N GLU A 133 -4.06 -6.95 4.91
CA GLU A 133 -5.18 -7.04 5.85
C GLU A 133 -4.70 -7.41 7.25
N LEU A 134 -3.87 -8.47 7.37
CA LEU A 134 -3.34 -8.91 8.66
C LEU A 134 -2.50 -7.80 9.31
N ALA A 135 -1.60 -7.18 8.56
CA ALA A 135 -0.73 -6.13 9.10
C ALA A 135 -1.52 -4.90 9.56
N ALA A 136 -2.59 -4.54 8.84
CA ALA A 136 -3.48 -3.45 9.23
C ALA A 136 -4.33 -3.79 10.46
N LEU A 137 -4.93 -4.99 10.52
CA LEU A 137 -5.77 -5.43 11.65
C LEU A 137 -4.96 -5.60 12.94
N CYS A 138 -3.74 -6.12 12.85
CA CYS A 138 -2.85 -6.29 14.00
C CYS A 138 -1.99 -5.05 14.30
N GLU A 139 -2.21 -3.91 13.61
CA GLU A 139 -1.46 -2.66 13.78
C GLU A 139 0.07 -2.83 13.67
N LYS A 140 0.53 -3.78 12.83
CA LYS A 140 1.96 -4.07 12.64
C LYS A 140 2.55 -3.18 11.54
N THR A 141 2.93 -1.95 11.92
CA THR A 141 3.42 -0.90 11.00
C THR A 141 4.56 -1.34 10.08
N GLU A 142 5.56 -2.08 10.57
CA GLU A 142 6.69 -2.53 9.76
C GLU A 142 6.26 -3.48 8.63
N LEU A 143 5.42 -4.47 8.95
CA LEU A 143 4.88 -5.40 7.95
C LEU A 143 3.96 -4.68 6.96
N LEU A 144 3.15 -3.73 7.45
CA LEU A 144 2.27 -2.92 6.61
C LEU A 144 3.09 -2.05 5.64
N ASN A 145 4.16 -1.40 6.11
CA ASN A 145 5.06 -0.61 5.26
C ASN A 145 5.75 -1.47 4.19
N ALA A 146 6.15 -2.69 4.55
CA ALA A 146 6.73 -3.64 3.60
C ALA A 146 5.69 -4.04 2.52
N ALA A 147 4.45 -4.34 2.93
CA ALA A 147 3.35 -4.63 2.01
C ALA A 147 3.01 -3.42 1.10
N ILE A 148 2.93 -2.20 1.66
CA ILE A 148 2.72 -0.97 0.88
C ILE A 148 3.84 -0.75 -0.13
N THR A 149 5.10 -1.01 0.24
CA THR A 149 6.24 -0.91 -0.68
C THR A 149 6.08 -1.88 -1.84
N ARG A 150 5.62 -3.11 -1.56
CA ARG A 150 5.31 -4.10 -2.60
C ARG A 150 4.16 -3.65 -3.50
N TRP A 151 3.08 -3.12 -2.93
CA TRP A 151 1.97 -2.55 -3.69
C TRP A 151 2.42 -1.42 -4.61
N LYS A 152 3.23 -0.47 -4.12
CA LYS A 152 3.78 0.62 -4.93
C LYS A 152 4.56 0.10 -6.14
N ARG A 153 5.32 -1.00 -5.97
CA ARG A 153 5.99 -1.68 -7.09
C ARG A 153 5.00 -2.29 -8.08
N GLN A 154 3.98 -3.02 -7.62
CA GLN A 154 2.95 -3.60 -8.50
C GLN A 154 2.17 -2.52 -9.27
N ILE A 155 1.84 -1.41 -8.61
CA ILE A 155 1.18 -0.25 -9.23
C ILE A 155 2.08 0.37 -10.30
N GLY A 156 3.37 0.52 -10.03
CA GLY A 156 4.35 1.00 -11.01
C GLY A 156 4.48 0.10 -12.24
N GLU A 157 4.29 -1.22 -12.07
CA GLU A 157 4.20 -2.20 -13.16
C GLU A 157 2.83 -2.21 -13.86
N GLY A 158 1.84 -1.47 -13.34
CA GLY A 158 0.48 -1.43 -13.87
C GLY A 158 -0.33 -2.70 -13.60
N LYS A 159 0.03 -3.48 -12.56
CA LYS A 159 -0.66 -4.71 -12.15
C LYS A 159 -1.60 -4.47 -10.98
N ASP A 160 -2.68 -5.25 -10.93
CA ASP A 160 -3.63 -5.30 -9.80
C ASP A 160 -4.12 -3.92 -9.32
N LEU A 161 -4.25 -2.95 -10.25
CA LEU A 161 -4.56 -1.55 -9.92
C LEU A 161 -5.91 -1.40 -9.23
N ALA A 162 -6.95 -2.05 -9.75
CA ALA A 162 -8.26 -2.02 -9.14
C ALA A 162 -8.25 -2.67 -7.75
N LEU A 163 -7.56 -3.79 -7.57
CA LEU A 163 -7.41 -4.44 -6.26
C LEU A 163 -6.67 -3.54 -5.27
N ALA A 164 -5.60 -2.87 -5.71
CA ALA A 164 -4.87 -1.90 -4.89
C ALA A 164 -5.76 -0.73 -4.46
N MET A 165 -6.68 -0.25 -5.33
CA MET A 165 -7.67 0.77 -4.96
C MET A 165 -8.61 0.26 -3.86
N HIS A 166 -9.15 -0.95 -3.97
CA HIS A 166 -10.05 -1.53 -2.97
C HIS A 166 -9.37 -1.69 -1.61
N ILE A 167 -8.15 -2.22 -1.59
CA ILE A 167 -7.37 -2.38 -0.36
C ILE A 167 -6.97 -1.03 0.23
N GLY A 168 -6.58 -0.08 -0.63
CA GLY A 168 -6.24 1.28 -0.21
C GLY A 168 -7.40 2.01 0.44
N GLU A 169 -8.62 1.83 -0.07
CA GLU A 169 -9.83 2.39 0.52
C GLU A 169 -10.20 1.69 1.83
N ARG A 170 -10.22 0.36 1.83
CA ARG A 170 -10.63 -0.45 2.99
C ARG A 170 -9.79 -0.16 4.23
N PHE A 171 -8.49 0.05 4.07
CA PHE A 171 -7.56 0.32 5.17
C PHE A 171 -7.05 1.77 5.21
N ASN A 172 -7.65 2.67 4.43
CA ASN A 172 -7.28 4.08 4.35
C ASN A 172 -5.76 4.31 4.10
N LEU A 173 -5.17 3.52 3.20
CA LEU A 173 -3.74 3.59 2.85
C LEU A 173 -3.49 4.68 1.80
N ARG A 174 -3.68 5.94 2.20
CA ARG A 174 -3.74 7.10 1.30
C ARG A 174 -2.59 7.21 0.29
N SER A 175 -1.34 7.03 0.73
CA SER A 175 -0.18 7.15 -0.17
C SER A 175 -0.16 6.10 -1.29
N MET A 176 -0.66 4.90 -1.01
CA MET A 176 -0.80 3.83 -2.01
C MET A 176 -2.03 4.05 -2.87
N LEU A 177 -3.14 4.47 -2.25
CA LEU A 177 -4.42 4.70 -2.90
C LEU A 177 -4.32 5.77 -4.00
N GLY A 178 -3.69 6.91 -3.70
CA GLY A 178 -3.48 7.97 -4.69
C GLY A 178 -2.66 7.51 -5.89
N LEU A 179 -1.63 6.68 -5.65
CA LEU A 179 -0.82 6.09 -6.74
C LEU A 179 -1.61 5.11 -7.59
N ALA A 180 -2.45 4.26 -6.96
CA ALA A 180 -3.29 3.30 -7.65
C ALA A 180 -4.31 4.02 -8.56
N TYR A 181 -4.98 5.04 -8.02
CA TYR A 181 -5.89 5.89 -8.78
C TYR A 181 -5.21 6.60 -9.94
N HIS A 182 -4.04 7.21 -9.70
CA HIS A 182 -3.28 7.88 -10.75
C HIS A 182 -2.85 6.90 -11.85
N ALA A 183 -2.32 5.73 -11.48
CA ALA A 183 -1.94 4.70 -12.46
C ALA A 183 -3.15 4.18 -13.26
N MET A 184 -4.28 3.96 -12.60
CA MET A 184 -5.53 3.56 -13.26
C MET A 184 -6.03 4.67 -14.19
N MET A 185 -5.95 5.93 -13.78
CA MET A 185 -6.35 7.08 -14.58
C MET A 185 -5.59 7.14 -15.91
N LEU A 186 -4.28 6.89 -15.88
CA LEU A 186 -3.43 6.87 -17.08
C LEU A 186 -3.75 5.71 -18.04
N LYS A 187 -4.45 4.66 -17.61
CA LYS A 187 -4.95 3.61 -18.53
C LYS A 187 -6.09 4.11 -19.42
N GLY A 188 -6.77 5.18 -19.02
CA GLY A 188 -7.84 5.83 -19.77
C GLY A 188 -9.18 5.09 -19.74
N LYS A 189 -10.22 5.80 -20.18
CA LYS A 189 -11.63 5.38 -20.06
C LYS A 189 -11.92 3.99 -20.66
N ALA A 190 -11.35 3.67 -21.82
CA ALA A 190 -11.58 2.38 -22.48
C ALA A 190 -11.18 1.20 -21.57
N HIS A 191 -10.09 1.34 -20.82
CA HIS A 191 -9.67 0.34 -19.84
C HIS A 191 -10.61 0.28 -18.65
N TRP A 192 -11.05 1.43 -18.12
CA TRP A 192 -11.97 1.50 -16.99
C TRP A 192 -13.33 0.84 -17.30
N ASP A 193 -13.77 0.91 -18.56
CA ASP A 193 -15.01 0.29 -19.01
C ASP A 193 -14.90 -1.22 -19.19
N SER A 194 -13.69 -1.74 -19.47
CA SER A 194 -13.42 -3.18 -19.52
C SER A 194 -13.16 -3.81 -18.15
N GLU A 195 -12.77 -3.01 -17.15
CA GLU A 195 -12.41 -3.50 -15.82
C GLU A 195 -13.67 -3.70 -14.96
N VAL A 196 -14.08 -4.96 -14.81
CA VAL A 196 -15.31 -5.36 -14.11
C VAL A 196 -15.23 -5.07 -12.61
N THR A 197 -14.03 -5.06 -12.03
CA THR A 197 -13.86 -4.81 -10.59
C THR A 197 -14.02 -3.33 -10.22
N LEU A 198 -13.96 -2.40 -11.18
CA LEU A 198 -14.15 -0.97 -10.89
C LEU A 198 -15.63 -0.65 -10.64
N THR A 199 -15.88 -0.08 -9.46
CA THR A 199 -17.20 0.41 -9.08
C THR A 199 -17.53 1.73 -9.80
N ARG A 200 -18.81 2.13 -9.77
CA ARG A 200 -19.25 3.45 -10.26
C ARG A 200 -18.52 4.59 -9.53
N ASP A 201 -18.35 4.46 -8.23
CA ASP A 201 -17.69 5.48 -7.39
C ASP A 201 -16.22 5.62 -7.76
N HIS A 202 -15.54 4.50 -8.04
CA HIS A 202 -14.17 4.52 -8.56
C HIS A 202 -14.06 5.29 -9.88
N LYS A 203 -15.00 5.09 -10.79
CA LYS A 203 -15.04 5.82 -12.08
C LYS A 203 -15.29 7.32 -11.90
N ILE A 204 -16.15 7.71 -10.96
CA ILE A 204 -16.38 9.12 -10.62
C ILE A 204 -15.09 9.74 -10.08
N ARG A 205 -14.45 9.10 -9.10
CA ARG A 205 -13.17 9.56 -8.51
C ARG A 205 -12.07 9.70 -9.56
N LEU A 206 -11.97 8.77 -10.51
CA LEU A 206 -11.02 8.87 -11.64
C LEU A 206 -11.26 10.11 -12.51
N LEU A 207 -12.53 10.46 -12.78
CA LEU A 207 -12.89 11.68 -13.52
C LEU A 207 -12.58 12.95 -12.71
N CYS A 208 -12.90 12.96 -11.41
CA CYS A 208 -12.57 14.07 -10.51
C CYS A 208 -11.05 14.27 -10.44
N GLY A 209 -10.29 13.19 -10.27
CA GLY A 209 -8.83 13.19 -10.31
C GLY A 209 -8.26 13.73 -11.61
N TYR A 210 -8.77 13.29 -12.75
CA TYR A 210 -8.36 13.82 -14.06
C TYR A 210 -8.53 15.33 -14.15
N TYR A 211 -9.69 15.85 -13.73
CA TYR A 211 -9.95 17.29 -13.75
C TYR A 211 -9.05 18.05 -12.77
N ASN A 212 -8.97 17.59 -11.53
CA ASN A 212 -8.23 18.25 -10.46
C ASN A 212 -6.72 18.30 -10.72
N LEU A 213 -6.13 17.19 -11.21
CA LEU A 213 -4.71 17.12 -11.53
C LEU A 213 -4.35 17.99 -12.75
N ASN A 214 -5.22 18.06 -13.77
CA ASN A 214 -5.02 18.96 -14.90
C ASN A 214 -5.06 20.43 -14.46
N LYS A 215 -6.05 20.81 -13.63
CA LYS A 215 -6.14 22.16 -13.07
C LYS A 215 -4.91 22.51 -12.22
N LEU A 216 -4.42 21.56 -11.42
CA LEU A 216 -3.17 21.71 -10.68
C LEU A 216 -2.01 21.99 -11.64
N TRP A 217 -1.84 21.17 -12.68
CA TRP A 217 -0.77 21.34 -13.67
C TRP A 217 -0.80 22.72 -14.34
N GLU A 218 -1.97 23.20 -14.73
CA GLU A 218 -2.12 24.52 -15.36
C GLU A 218 -1.71 25.66 -14.43
N SER A 219 -1.98 25.54 -13.12
CA SER A 219 -1.61 26.55 -12.12
C SER A 219 -0.14 26.47 -11.68
N LEU A 220 0.47 25.29 -11.73
CA LEU A 220 1.76 24.99 -11.11
C LEU A 220 2.92 25.87 -11.63
N PRO A 221 3.07 26.16 -12.94
CA PRO A 221 4.12 27.05 -13.44
C PRO A 221 4.03 28.48 -12.92
N SER A 222 2.83 28.94 -12.56
CA SER A 222 2.59 30.28 -12.01
C SER A 222 2.77 30.36 -10.49
N GLN A 223 2.87 29.21 -9.81
CA GLN A 223 2.95 29.10 -8.37
C GLN A 223 4.24 28.37 -7.95
N PRO A 224 5.41 29.01 -8.05
CA PRO A 224 6.66 28.41 -7.61
C PRO A 224 6.64 28.14 -6.10
N PRO A 225 7.23 27.04 -5.62
CA PRO A 225 7.34 26.80 -4.18
C PRO A 225 8.22 27.87 -3.53
N ALA A 226 7.96 28.14 -2.25
CA ALA A 226 8.67 29.17 -1.50
C ALA A 226 10.17 28.85 -1.41
N LEU A 227 11.01 29.84 -1.73
CA LEU A 227 12.46 29.70 -1.71
C LEU A 227 13.04 30.19 -0.38
N THR A 228 13.65 29.27 0.38
CA THR A 228 14.42 29.63 1.58
C THR A 228 15.82 30.09 1.18
N HIS A 229 16.06 31.41 1.24
CA HIS A 229 17.34 31.99 0.82
C HIS A 229 18.49 31.60 1.76
N SER A 230 19.67 31.39 1.19
CA SER A 230 20.91 31.25 1.96
C SER A 230 21.26 32.57 2.65
N ALA A 231 21.92 32.51 3.80
CA ALA A 231 22.45 33.67 4.51
C ALA A 231 23.44 34.50 3.65
N ARG A 232 24.04 33.89 2.62
CA ARG A 232 24.93 34.56 1.66
C ARG A 232 24.22 35.19 0.46
N CYS A 233 22.89 35.14 0.42
CA CYS A 233 22.11 35.71 -0.69
C CYS A 233 22.17 37.23 -0.66
N THR A 234 22.72 37.83 -1.71
CA THR A 234 22.94 39.28 -1.80
C THR A 234 21.68 40.06 -2.21
N SER A 235 20.72 39.41 -2.86
CA SER A 235 19.45 40.03 -3.27
C SER A 235 18.33 39.00 -3.33
N GLN A 236 17.52 38.92 -2.27
CA GLN A 236 16.41 37.97 -2.17
C GLN A 236 15.36 38.21 -3.26
N GLN A 237 15.04 39.47 -3.58
CA GLN A 237 14.06 39.79 -4.62
C GLN A 237 14.50 39.32 -6.02
N ARG A 238 15.77 39.59 -6.39
CA ARG A 238 16.32 39.13 -7.66
C ARG A 238 16.35 37.60 -7.72
N CYS A 239 16.80 36.96 -6.64
CA CYS A 239 16.87 35.52 -6.54
C CYS A 239 15.47 34.88 -6.67
N THR A 240 14.45 35.42 -6.00
CA THR A 240 13.05 34.96 -6.14
C THR A 240 12.52 35.14 -7.56
N LYS A 241 12.82 36.27 -8.23
CA LYS A 241 12.41 36.49 -9.62
C LYS A 241 13.07 35.49 -10.59
N THR A 242 14.37 35.26 -10.41
CA THR A 242 15.11 34.23 -11.16
C THR A 242 14.53 32.85 -10.90
N TRP A 243 14.19 32.55 -9.64
CA TRP A 243 13.56 31.30 -9.23
C TRP A 243 12.23 31.06 -9.94
N THR A 244 11.32 32.03 -9.92
CA THR A 244 10.02 31.93 -10.62
C THR A 244 10.20 31.64 -12.10
N THR A 245 11.19 32.30 -12.74
CA THR A 245 11.46 32.10 -14.16
C THR A 245 12.03 30.70 -14.42
N LEU A 246 13.01 30.27 -13.62
CA LEU A 246 13.61 28.94 -13.71
C LEU A 246 12.56 27.84 -13.50
N TRP A 247 11.75 27.95 -12.45
CA TRP A 247 10.66 27.02 -12.15
C TRP A 247 9.72 26.83 -13.35
N LYS A 248 9.24 27.95 -13.90
CA LYS A 248 8.38 27.94 -15.08
C LYS A 248 9.07 27.27 -16.27
N THR A 249 10.30 27.66 -16.58
CA THR A 249 11.07 27.07 -17.69
C THR A 249 11.27 25.57 -17.53
N VAL A 250 11.58 25.09 -16.33
CA VAL A 250 11.78 23.65 -16.07
C VAL A 250 10.50 22.86 -16.28
N LEU A 251 9.36 23.37 -15.78
CA LEU A 251 8.06 22.71 -15.98
C LEU A 251 7.59 22.73 -17.43
N GLU A 252 7.85 23.80 -18.17
CA GLU A 252 7.50 23.87 -19.61
C GLU A 252 8.42 22.99 -20.46
N SER A 253 9.71 22.93 -20.11
CA SER A 253 10.70 22.11 -20.82
C SER A 253 10.46 20.61 -20.60
N SER A 254 9.99 20.20 -19.42
CA SER A 254 9.71 18.79 -19.13
C SER A 254 8.63 18.19 -20.06
N VAL A 255 7.70 19.01 -20.56
CA VAL A 255 6.69 18.61 -21.54
C VAL A 255 7.30 18.38 -22.93
N ALA A 256 8.32 19.17 -23.31
CA ALA A 256 8.94 19.10 -24.62
C ALA A 256 9.96 17.95 -24.77
N VAL A 257 10.62 17.56 -23.67
CA VAL A 257 11.73 16.58 -23.69
C VAL A 257 11.25 15.15 -23.90
N ILE A 258 10.05 14.78 -23.42
CA ILE A 258 9.53 13.41 -23.52
C ILE A 258 8.21 13.38 -24.28
N ALA A 259 8.28 13.21 -25.60
CA ALA A 259 7.11 13.07 -26.48
C ALA A 259 6.22 11.85 -26.13
N THR A 260 6.75 10.87 -25.38
CA THR A 260 6.02 9.68 -24.95
C THR A 260 5.25 9.86 -23.65
N LEU A 261 5.45 10.96 -22.92
CA LEU A 261 4.78 11.17 -21.65
C LEU A 261 3.36 11.66 -21.93
N GLN A 262 2.36 10.93 -21.43
CA GLN A 262 0.96 11.33 -21.62
C GLN A 262 0.71 12.71 -21.04
N LYS A 263 -0.22 13.45 -21.64
CA LYS A 263 -0.49 14.83 -21.23
C LYS A 263 -0.97 14.90 -19.77
N GLU A 264 -1.57 13.80 -19.34
CA GLU A 264 -2.24 13.56 -18.08
C GLU A 264 -1.29 13.12 -16.95
N ASP A 265 -0.04 12.73 -17.25
CA ASP A 265 0.92 12.21 -16.27
C ASP A 265 1.61 13.35 -15.50
N LEU A 266 0.86 14.00 -14.61
CA LEU A 266 1.37 15.04 -13.73
C LEU A 266 2.59 14.56 -12.92
N LEU A 267 2.51 13.34 -12.38
CA LEU A 267 3.54 12.81 -11.49
C LEU A 267 4.85 12.57 -12.24
N GLY A 268 4.79 12.00 -13.44
CA GLY A 268 5.93 11.85 -14.33
C GLY A 268 6.57 13.19 -14.69
N ARG A 269 5.75 14.22 -15.00
CA ARG A 269 6.23 15.56 -15.33
C ARG A 269 6.98 16.23 -14.19
N ILE A 270 6.43 16.17 -12.98
CA ILE A 270 7.06 16.84 -11.84
C ILE A 270 8.31 16.09 -11.36
N MET A 271 8.34 14.77 -11.47
CA MET A 271 9.55 13.98 -11.24
C MET A 271 10.64 14.29 -12.28
N LEU A 272 10.27 14.48 -13.55
CA LEU A 272 11.21 14.91 -14.58
C LEU A 272 11.75 16.32 -14.30
N ALA A 273 10.89 17.25 -13.87
CA ALA A 273 11.30 18.58 -13.46
C ALA A 273 12.29 18.55 -12.27
N GLU A 274 12.05 17.67 -11.29
CA GLU A 274 12.99 17.42 -10.19
C GLU A 274 14.35 16.90 -10.69
N SER A 275 14.35 15.92 -11.60
CA SER A 275 15.57 15.38 -12.19
C SER A 275 16.33 16.42 -13.02
N MET A 276 15.63 17.26 -13.79
CA MET A 276 16.24 18.38 -14.52
C MET A 276 16.86 19.40 -13.57
N MET A 277 16.18 19.73 -12.46
CA MET A 277 16.73 20.59 -11.41
C MET A 277 18.01 20.01 -10.81
N LYS A 278 18.01 18.71 -10.46
CA LYS A 278 19.18 18.00 -9.94
C LYS A 278 20.36 18.07 -10.93
N ALA A 279 20.11 17.77 -12.19
CA ALA A 279 21.13 17.80 -13.24
C ALA A 279 21.71 19.20 -13.45
N MET A 280 20.89 20.26 -13.42
CA MET A 280 21.40 21.64 -13.53
C MET A 280 22.23 22.06 -12.32
N VAL A 281 21.79 21.71 -11.10
CA VAL A 281 22.49 22.08 -9.86
C VAL A 281 23.83 21.33 -9.74
N GLY A 282 23.84 20.05 -10.16
CA GLY A 282 25.03 19.19 -10.26
C GLY A 282 25.98 19.58 -11.39
N GLY A 283 25.52 20.32 -12.39
CA GLY A 283 26.32 20.76 -13.54
C GLY A 283 26.35 19.76 -14.70
N ASP A 284 25.49 18.73 -14.67
CA ASP A 284 25.38 17.72 -15.74
C ASP A 284 24.76 18.30 -17.01
N ILE A 285 23.90 19.32 -16.87
CA ILE A 285 23.29 20.03 -18.00
C ILE A 285 23.43 21.56 -17.86
N PRO A 286 23.57 22.30 -18.98
CA PRO A 286 23.67 23.75 -18.93
C PRO A 286 22.42 24.39 -18.34
N SER A 287 22.59 25.25 -17.34
CA SER A 287 21.50 25.99 -16.70
C SER A 287 21.00 27.20 -17.50
N GLN A 288 21.52 27.40 -18.71
CA GLN A 288 21.24 28.58 -19.56
C GLN A 288 21.43 29.93 -18.83
N GLY A 289 22.34 29.98 -17.84
CA GLY A 289 22.61 31.19 -17.04
C GLY A 289 21.57 31.50 -15.96
N PHE A 290 20.51 30.70 -15.80
CA PHE A 290 19.54 30.90 -14.72
C PHE A 290 20.19 30.75 -13.34
N LEU A 291 21.06 29.75 -13.16
CA LEU A 291 21.71 29.52 -11.87
C LEU A 291 22.75 30.61 -11.52
N ASP A 292 23.30 31.30 -12.51
CA ASP A 292 24.20 32.44 -12.30
C ASP A 292 23.47 33.63 -11.65
N GLY A 293 22.15 33.71 -11.83
CA GLY A 293 21.28 34.66 -11.15
C GLY A 293 20.98 34.31 -9.68
N MET A 294 21.39 33.14 -9.20
CA MET A 294 21.14 32.64 -7.84
C MET A 294 22.27 31.72 -7.30
N PRO A 295 23.54 32.16 -7.33
CA PRO A 295 24.70 31.29 -7.09
C PRO A 295 24.72 30.67 -5.69
N HIS A 296 24.15 31.35 -4.69
CA HIS A 296 24.09 30.89 -3.31
C HIS A 296 22.78 30.19 -2.93
N CYS A 297 21.79 30.13 -3.82
CA CYS A 297 20.46 29.59 -3.54
C CYS A 297 20.05 28.43 -4.46
N LYS A 298 20.94 27.94 -5.33
CA LYS A 298 20.66 26.81 -6.22
C LYS A 298 20.27 25.53 -5.47
N GLU A 299 20.93 25.24 -4.35
CA GLU A 299 20.59 24.09 -3.49
C GLU A 299 19.23 24.28 -2.81
N SER A 300 18.92 25.50 -2.37
CA SER A 300 17.61 25.84 -1.82
C SER A 300 16.49 25.67 -2.86
N ALA A 301 16.75 26.00 -4.12
CA ALA A 301 15.81 25.82 -5.22
C ALA A 301 15.54 24.33 -5.52
N LEU A 302 16.60 23.51 -5.51
CA LEU A 302 16.47 22.06 -5.60
C LEU A 302 15.69 21.47 -4.42
N TYR A 303 15.98 21.93 -3.21
CA TYR A 303 15.26 21.50 -2.01
C TYR A 303 13.78 21.88 -2.09
N ALA A 304 13.45 23.11 -2.48
CA ALA A 304 12.07 23.56 -2.66
C ALA A 304 11.33 22.73 -3.72
N THR A 305 11.99 22.40 -4.83
CA THR A 305 11.46 21.49 -5.86
C THR A 305 11.17 20.10 -5.30
N THR A 306 12.14 19.52 -4.58
CA THR A 306 12.03 18.20 -3.95
C THR A 306 10.87 18.15 -2.95
N MET A 307 10.72 19.20 -2.13
CA MET A 307 9.61 19.31 -1.18
C MET A 307 8.27 19.43 -1.90
N LYS A 308 8.18 20.20 -3.00
CA LYS A 308 6.94 20.32 -3.76
C LYS A 308 6.53 19.01 -4.43
N VAL A 309 7.49 18.24 -4.96
CA VAL A 309 7.24 16.90 -5.51
C VAL A 309 6.72 15.96 -4.43
N ARG A 310 7.33 16.00 -3.23
CA ARG A 310 6.89 15.19 -2.08
C ARG A 310 5.47 15.57 -1.65
N GLU A 311 5.19 16.87 -1.50
CA GLU A 311 3.87 17.39 -1.14
C GLU A 311 2.78 16.88 -2.10
N ILE A 312 3.03 16.95 -3.42
CA ILE A 312 2.08 16.46 -4.44
C ILE A 312 1.92 14.94 -4.38
N LYS A 313 3.00 14.19 -4.12
CA LYS A 313 2.94 12.72 -3.93
C LYS A 313 2.11 12.33 -2.70
N ASP A 314 2.31 13.04 -1.59
CA ASP A 314 1.67 12.72 -0.31
C ASP A 314 0.18 13.13 -0.31
N SER A 315 -0.16 14.21 -1.01
CA SER A 315 -1.55 14.69 -1.22
C SER A 315 -2.23 14.06 -2.44
N LEU A 316 -1.60 13.12 -3.15
CA LEU A 316 -2.11 12.61 -4.42
C LEU A 316 -3.53 12.04 -4.30
N ALA A 317 -3.84 11.36 -3.19
CA ALA A 317 -5.17 10.80 -2.94
C ALA A 317 -6.26 11.87 -2.79
N ASP A 318 -5.93 13.07 -2.32
CA ASP A 318 -6.91 14.17 -2.13
C ASP A 318 -7.48 14.65 -3.47
N TYR A 319 -6.70 14.58 -4.55
CA TYR A 319 -7.20 14.99 -5.86
C TYR A 319 -8.28 14.05 -6.41
N PHE A 320 -8.39 12.84 -5.86
CA PHE A 320 -9.39 11.83 -6.24
C PHE A 320 -10.57 11.75 -5.26
N SER A 321 -10.68 12.66 -4.27
CA SER A 321 -11.89 12.73 -3.44
C SER A 321 -13.07 13.35 -4.21
N ASP A 322 -14.29 12.97 -3.82
CA ASP A 322 -15.55 13.46 -4.40
C ASP A 322 -16.14 14.61 -3.57
N ASP A 323 -15.32 15.28 -2.77
CA ASP A 323 -15.76 16.36 -1.88
C ASP A 323 -15.92 17.66 -2.68
N PHE A 324 -17.00 17.74 -3.46
CA PHE A 324 -17.49 18.95 -4.12
C PHE A 324 -18.96 19.25 -3.76
#